data_AF-A0A6V4D191-F1
#
_entry.id   AF-A0A6V4D191-F1
#
_cell.length_a   1.000
_cell.length_b   1.000
_cell.length_c   1.000
_cell.angle_alpha   90.00
_cell.angle_beta   90.00
_cell.angle_gamma   90.00
#
_symmetry.space_group_name_H-M   'P 1'
#
loop_
_entity.id
_entity.type
_entity.pdbx_description
1 polymer ?
#
loop_
_entity_poly.entity_id
_entity_poly.type
_entity_poly.pdbx_seq_one_letter_code
_entity_poly.pdbx_strand_id
1 'polypeptide(L)'
;MASVPNDTAVEEPEDAGTVIATVISVVLTAAVLWTAFSFRMYRKAKDAARAAKPDATGPTHKDIEYVRDLIAEQAATGKQVTKETLLRDIASAPAMVTLGNKAVYAVPRKLRKLHALLLKKGVIGADIAVPDGGEGAVRLLLAYQLHSSLEALLQKDARLDAVVAELQVAAADGALFILPSLYEASIKGKWLQPALATLALQVCLRSGLWSELDPKCVDIARAQLEGQGAPYPDVSLRLTAKSWMGQPNISPGTMIEVGVAVERAHAGASRAKYQKKVPTREGTLKPVMETYSCLVSRESDTEGGSKGSIVGTVDVDVFDVMQEEARSTLKMVAPKQPGKYELRVDLRSAIVLGVRAETTCAFEVVSTEALAAQHQDDDYD
;
A
#
# COMPACT_ATOMS: atom_id res chain seq x y z
N MET A 1 -73.86 -63.50 -7.23
CA MET A 1 -72.92 -63.79 -6.12
C MET A 1 -71.63 -64.32 -6.72
N ALA A 2 -70.63 -63.46 -6.85
CA ALA A 2 -69.26 -63.77 -7.25
C ALA A 2 -68.40 -62.56 -6.82
N SER A 3 -67.60 -62.75 -5.76
CA SER A 3 -66.13 -62.71 -5.76
C SER A 3 -65.53 -61.30 -5.74
N VAL A 4 -65.08 -60.89 -4.55
CA VAL A 4 -64.15 -59.79 -4.31
C VAL A 4 -62.76 -60.20 -4.80
N PRO A 5 -62.03 -59.35 -5.53
CA PRO A 5 -60.57 -59.37 -5.55
C PRO A 5 -60.02 -58.19 -4.75
N ASN A 6 -59.18 -58.54 -3.79
CA ASN A 6 -58.37 -57.68 -2.97
C ASN A 6 -57.00 -57.63 -3.66
N ASP A 7 -56.69 -56.54 -4.37
CA ASP A 7 -55.34 -56.29 -4.90
C ASP A 7 -54.77 -55.03 -4.24
N THR A 8 -54.02 -55.25 -3.17
CA THR A 8 -53.02 -54.31 -2.67
C THR A 8 -51.83 -54.36 -3.62
N ALA A 9 -51.76 -53.43 -4.58
CA ALA A 9 -50.54 -53.17 -5.32
C ALA A 9 -49.52 -52.53 -4.37
N VAL A 10 -48.44 -53.27 -4.10
CA VAL A 10 -47.20 -52.75 -3.54
C VAL A 10 -46.56 -51.93 -4.65
N GLU A 11 -46.52 -50.59 -4.52
CA GLU A 11 -45.68 -49.74 -5.35
C GLU A 11 -44.22 -50.07 -5.02
N GLU A 12 -43.53 -50.69 -5.98
CA GLU A 12 -42.07 -50.78 -6.00
C GLU A 12 -41.48 -49.36 -6.01
N PRO A 13 -40.45 -49.06 -5.20
CA PRO A 13 -39.82 -47.75 -5.24
C PRO A 13 -39.12 -47.57 -6.59
N GLU A 14 -39.62 -46.62 -7.39
CA GLU A 14 -38.93 -46.15 -8.60
C GLU A 14 -37.44 -45.91 -8.29
N ASP A 15 -36.59 -46.58 -9.07
CA ASP A 15 -35.14 -46.61 -8.95
C ASP A 15 -34.53 -45.23 -8.65
N ALA A 16 -34.22 -44.99 -7.38
CA ALA A 16 -33.55 -43.79 -6.91
C ALA A 16 -32.23 -43.53 -7.65
N GLY A 17 -31.59 -44.60 -8.18
CA GLY A 17 -30.38 -44.49 -9.01
C GLY A 17 -30.60 -43.74 -10.33
N THR A 18 -31.76 -43.91 -10.96
CA THR A 18 -32.10 -43.28 -12.25
C THR A 18 -32.41 -41.80 -12.07
N VAL A 19 -33.08 -41.45 -10.96
CA VAL A 19 -33.36 -40.05 -10.61
C VAL A 19 -32.06 -39.30 -10.26
N ILE A 20 -31.19 -39.92 -9.46
CA ILE A 20 -29.90 -39.33 -9.08
C ILE A 20 -29.00 -39.13 -10.32
N ALA A 21 -28.93 -40.11 -11.22
CA ALA A 21 -28.15 -39.98 -12.46
C ALA A 21 -28.66 -38.84 -13.35
N THR A 22 -29.98 -38.67 -13.45
CA THR A 22 -30.60 -37.60 -14.24
C THR A 22 -30.32 -36.22 -13.62
N VAL A 23 -30.42 -36.09 -12.29
CA VAL A 23 -30.10 -34.84 -11.58
C VAL A 23 -28.62 -34.48 -11.73
N ILE A 24 -27.70 -35.44 -11.59
CA ILE A 24 -26.26 -35.21 -11.78
C ILE A 24 -25.97 -34.75 -13.21
N SER A 25 -26.60 -35.37 -14.21
CA SER A 25 -26.44 -34.99 -15.62
C SER A 25 -26.90 -33.56 -15.90
N VAL A 26 -28.05 -33.14 -15.35
CA VAL A 26 -28.57 -31.77 -15.49
C VAL A 26 -27.65 -30.76 -14.80
N VAL A 27 -27.14 -31.07 -13.60
CA VAL A 27 -26.23 -30.18 -12.86
C VAL A 27 -24.89 -30.02 -13.60
N LEU A 28 -24.32 -31.12 -14.12
CA LEU A 28 -23.09 -31.07 -14.92
C LEU A 28 -23.28 -30.26 -16.21
N THR A 29 -24.41 -30.46 -16.88
CA THR A 29 -24.73 -29.70 -18.11
C THR A 29 -24.89 -28.20 -17.81
N ALA A 30 -25.54 -27.84 -16.70
CA ALA A 30 -25.65 -26.46 -16.25
C ALA A 30 -24.28 -25.86 -15.88
N ALA A 31 -23.39 -26.62 -15.23
CA ALA A 31 -22.04 -26.18 -14.90
C ALA A 31 -21.16 -25.97 -16.16
N VAL A 32 -21.29 -26.83 -17.16
CA VAL A 32 -20.61 -26.69 -18.46
C VAL A 32 -21.13 -25.46 -19.22
N LEU A 33 -22.45 -25.23 -19.22
CA LEU A 33 -23.03 -24.03 -19.84
C LEU A 33 -22.62 -22.75 -19.11
N TRP A 34 -22.55 -22.77 -17.77
CA TRP A 34 -22.09 -21.64 -16.96
C TRP A 34 -20.62 -21.32 -17.20
N THR A 35 -19.76 -22.33 -17.27
CA THR A 35 -18.32 -22.14 -17.55
C THR A 35 -18.09 -21.67 -18.99
N ALA A 36 -18.82 -22.21 -19.98
CA ALA A 36 -18.78 -21.73 -21.35
C ALA A 36 -19.28 -20.28 -21.49
N PHE A 37 -20.34 -19.91 -20.77
CA PHE A 37 -20.86 -18.55 -20.72
C PHE A 37 -19.86 -17.59 -20.05
N SER A 38 -19.29 -17.99 -18.92
CA SER A 38 -18.27 -17.24 -18.19
C SER A 38 -17.01 -17.03 -19.04
N PHE A 39 -16.58 -18.05 -19.78
CA PHE A 39 -15.45 -17.95 -20.69
C PHE A 39 -15.74 -17.04 -21.88
N ARG A 40 -16.96 -17.07 -22.41
CA ARG A 40 -17.40 -16.17 -23.49
C ARG A 40 -17.51 -14.71 -23.02
N MET A 41 -17.97 -14.47 -21.80
CA MET A 41 -17.98 -13.14 -21.17
C MET A 41 -16.57 -12.63 -20.89
N TYR A 42 -15.68 -13.48 -20.37
CA TYR A 42 -14.27 -13.17 -20.17
C TYR A 42 -13.56 -12.84 -21.49
N ARG A 43 -13.84 -13.60 -22.56
CA ARG A 43 -13.28 -13.36 -23.89
C ARG A 43 -13.81 -12.06 -24.49
N LYS A 44 -15.11 -11.77 -24.37
CA LYS A 44 -15.70 -10.47 -24.76
C LYS A 44 -15.11 -9.29 -23.97
N ALA A 45 -14.87 -9.45 -22.67
CA ALA A 45 -14.23 -8.42 -21.84
C ALA A 45 -12.76 -8.21 -22.25
N LYS A 46 -12.03 -9.28 -22.54
CA LYS A 46 -10.65 -9.22 -23.02
C LYS A 46 -10.53 -8.65 -24.44
N ASP A 47 -11.47 -8.97 -25.31
CA ASP A 47 -11.53 -8.44 -26.67
C ASP A 47 -12.00 -6.98 -26.67
N ALA A 48 -12.90 -6.58 -25.75
CA ALA A 48 -13.23 -5.17 -25.50
C ALA A 48 -12.04 -4.39 -24.94
N ALA A 49 -11.28 -4.96 -24.01
CA ALA A 49 -10.04 -4.37 -23.49
C ALA A 49 -8.92 -4.29 -24.53
N ARG A 50 -8.92 -5.16 -25.55
CA ARG A 50 -7.99 -5.13 -26.69
C ARG A 50 -8.45 -4.19 -27.82
N ALA A 51 -9.76 -3.99 -27.98
CA ALA A 51 -10.35 -3.12 -28.99
C ALA A 51 -10.47 -1.65 -28.53
N ALA A 52 -10.50 -1.40 -27.23
CA ALA A 52 -10.27 -0.07 -26.68
C ALA A 52 -8.80 0.29 -26.93
N LYS A 53 -8.56 1.14 -27.94
CA LYS A 53 -7.34 1.97 -27.92
C LYS A 53 -7.32 2.65 -26.55
N PRO A 54 -6.21 2.62 -25.79
CA PRO A 54 -6.14 3.36 -24.55
C PRO A 54 -6.36 4.82 -24.91
N ASP A 55 -7.58 5.32 -24.65
CA ASP A 55 -7.84 6.74 -24.65
C ASP A 55 -6.80 7.30 -23.69
N ALA A 56 -5.89 8.14 -24.21
CA ALA A 56 -4.76 8.74 -23.51
C ALA A 56 -5.26 9.70 -22.42
N THR A 57 -5.94 9.14 -21.42
CA THR A 57 -6.76 9.85 -20.42
C THR A 57 -6.43 9.42 -19.00
N GLY A 58 -5.50 8.48 -18.84
CA GLY A 58 -4.83 8.23 -17.56
C GLY A 58 -3.74 9.27 -17.27
N PRO A 59 -3.26 9.36 -16.03
CA PRO A 59 -2.19 10.27 -15.68
C PRO A 59 -0.92 9.97 -16.47
N THR A 60 -0.19 11.03 -16.79
CA THR A 60 1.06 11.02 -17.55
C THR A 60 2.24 11.43 -16.68
N HIS A 61 3.46 11.33 -17.22
CA HIS A 61 4.65 11.87 -16.53
C HIS A 61 4.56 13.37 -16.23
N LYS A 62 3.81 14.15 -17.02
CA LYS A 62 3.60 15.59 -16.75
C LYS A 62 2.73 15.82 -15.52
N ASP A 63 1.75 14.95 -15.28
CA ASP A 63 0.92 14.99 -14.08
C ASP A 63 1.76 14.68 -12.84
N ILE A 64 2.68 13.71 -12.94
CA ILE A 64 3.65 13.39 -11.88
C ILE A 64 4.54 14.60 -11.57
N GLU A 65 5.11 15.24 -12.59
CA GLU A 65 5.95 16.43 -12.42
C GLU A 65 5.18 17.58 -11.76
N TYR A 66 3.95 17.83 -12.22
CA TYR A 66 3.08 18.85 -11.63
C TYR A 66 2.86 18.64 -10.12
N VAL A 67 2.46 17.44 -9.71
CA VAL A 67 2.20 17.14 -8.29
C VAL A 67 3.49 17.14 -7.48
N ARG A 68 4.60 16.67 -8.06
CA ARG A 68 5.93 16.72 -7.43
C ARG A 68 6.33 18.15 -7.09
N ASP A 69 6.13 19.08 -8.02
CA ASP A 69 6.55 20.47 -7.84
C ASP A 69 5.70 21.16 -6.74
N LEU A 70 4.41 20.82 -6.63
CA LEU A 70 3.56 21.26 -5.50
C LEU A 70 4.07 20.75 -4.14
N ILE A 71 4.46 19.48 -4.06
CA ILE A 71 5.01 18.89 -2.83
C ILE A 71 6.36 19.52 -2.48
N ALA A 72 7.20 19.77 -3.48
CA ALA A 72 8.49 20.42 -3.29
C ALA A 72 8.33 21.83 -2.71
N GLU A 73 7.36 22.61 -3.22
CA GLU A 73 7.03 23.93 -2.69
C GLU A 73 6.52 23.86 -1.23
N GLN A 74 5.66 22.89 -0.92
CA GLN A 74 5.18 22.69 0.46
C GLN A 74 6.31 22.31 1.41
N ALA A 75 7.20 21.41 0.97
CA ALA A 75 8.37 21.00 1.74
C ALA A 75 9.33 22.19 1.96
N ALA A 76 9.56 23.01 0.94
CA ALA A 76 10.41 24.20 1.04
C ALA A 76 9.84 25.27 1.98
N THR A 77 8.51 25.37 2.09
CA THR A 77 7.83 26.29 3.01
C THR A 77 7.71 25.74 4.45
N GLY A 78 8.22 24.54 4.72
CA GLY A 78 8.13 23.89 6.02
C GLY A 78 6.70 23.49 6.42
N LYS A 79 5.76 23.51 5.47
CA LYS A 79 4.38 23.08 5.73
C LYS A 79 4.33 21.57 5.85
N GLN A 80 3.57 21.07 6.83
CA GLN A 80 3.37 19.64 6.98
C GLN A 80 2.53 19.10 5.82
N VAL A 81 3.11 18.17 5.06
CA VAL A 81 2.39 17.45 4.00
C VAL A 81 1.57 16.34 4.65
N THR A 82 0.25 16.42 4.50
CA THR A 82 -0.74 15.49 5.05
C THR A 82 -1.36 14.64 3.95
N LYS A 83 -2.14 13.61 4.31
CA LYS A 83 -2.87 12.82 3.30
C LYS A 83 -3.89 13.68 2.56
N GLU A 84 -4.51 14.62 3.26
CA GLU A 84 -5.51 15.54 2.74
C GLU A 84 -4.91 16.50 1.73
N THR A 85 -3.71 17.03 1.99
CA THR A 85 -2.99 17.87 1.02
C THR A 85 -2.57 17.04 -0.20
N LEU A 86 -2.04 15.84 -0.01
CA LEU A 86 -1.69 14.94 -1.12
C LEU A 86 -2.91 14.58 -1.98
N LEU A 87 -4.05 14.27 -1.37
CA LEU A 87 -5.29 13.97 -2.08
C LEU A 87 -5.77 15.15 -2.93
N ARG A 88 -5.69 16.37 -2.39
CA ARG A 88 -6.02 17.59 -3.12
C ARG A 88 -5.06 17.80 -4.30
N ASP A 89 -3.75 17.69 -4.05
CA ASP A 89 -2.73 17.97 -5.05
C ASP A 89 -2.74 16.90 -6.17
N ILE A 90 -3.04 15.64 -5.85
CA ILE A 90 -3.28 14.60 -6.86
C ILE A 90 -4.56 14.89 -7.65
N ALA A 91 -5.64 15.30 -6.98
CA ALA A 91 -6.90 15.60 -7.64
C ALA A 91 -6.83 16.82 -8.57
N SER A 92 -5.91 17.75 -8.32
CA SER A 92 -5.67 18.92 -9.16
C SER A 92 -4.80 18.64 -10.39
N ALA A 93 -4.20 17.44 -10.47
CA ALA A 93 -3.44 17.04 -11.65
C ALA A 93 -4.31 17.08 -12.93
N PRO A 94 -3.82 17.62 -14.06
CA PRO A 94 -4.63 17.83 -15.26
C PRO A 94 -5.42 16.62 -15.76
N ALA A 95 -4.81 15.43 -15.78
CA ALA A 95 -5.49 14.19 -16.16
C ALA A 95 -6.60 13.81 -15.17
N MET A 96 -6.38 14.04 -13.88
CA MET A 96 -7.36 13.78 -12.83
C MET A 96 -8.54 14.76 -12.95
N VAL A 97 -8.27 16.06 -13.12
CA VAL A 97 -9.33 17.06 -13.37
C VAL A 97 -10.15 16.70 -14.60
N THR A 98 -9.51 16.18 -15.65
CA THR A 98 -10.21 15.70 -16.86
C THR A 98 -11.14 14.53 -16.56
N LEU A 99 -10.68 13.54 -15.78
CA LEU A 99 -11.51 12.44 -15.29
C LEU A 99 -12.71 12.96 -14.46
N GLY A 100 -12.46 13.89 -13.55
CA GLY A 100 -13.48 14.51 -12.73
C GLY A 100 -14.52 15.27 -13.55
N ASN A 101 -14.10 16.02 -14.56
CA ASN A 101 -15.02 16.72 -15.47
C ASN A 101 -15.91 15.72 -16.20
N LYS A 102 -15.35 14.61 -16.71
CA LYS A 102 -16.14 13.51 -17.29
C LYS A 102 -17.19 12.99 -16.31
N ALA A 103 -16.83 12.82 -15.04
CA ALA A 103 -17.75 12.38 -13.99
C ALA A 103 -18.88 13.40 -13.73
N VAL A 104 -18.55 14.70 -13.65
CA VAL A 104 -19.52 15.79 -13.47
C VAL A 104 -20.52 15.83 -14.63
N TYR A 105 -20.08 15.61 -15.86
CA TYR A 105 -20.97 15.55 -17.03
C TYR A 105 -21.81 14.27 -17.07
N ALA A 106 -21.20 13.11 -16.79
CA ALA A 106 -21.87 11.82 -16.93
C ALA A 106 -22.90 11.55 -15.83
N VAL A 107 -22.59 11.90 -14.58
CA VAL A 107 -23.37 11.48 -13.39
C VAL A 107 -23.53 12.57 -12.31
N PRO A 108 -23.90 13.83 -12.64
CA PRO A 108 -23.89 14.95 -11.68
C PRO A 108 -24.79 14.72 -10.47
N ARG A 109 -26.01 14.22 -10.69
CA ARG A 109 -26.97 13.94 -9.60
C ARG A 109 -26.46 12.88 -8.63
N LYS A 110 -25.70 11.89 -9.11
CA LYS A 110 -25.16 10.82 -8.27
C LYS A 110 -23.98 11.30 -7.46
N LEU A 111 -23.11 12.13 -8.03
CA LEU A 111 -22.02 12.77 -7.29
C LEU A 111 -22.55 13.64 -6.15
N ARG A 112 -23.63 14.40 -6.36
CA ARG A 112 -24.28 15.15 -5.27
C ARG A 112 -24.86 14.26 -4.17
N LYS A 113 -25.48 13.14 -4.55
CA LYS A 113 -25.98 12.15 -3.56
C LYS A 113 -24.83 11.52 -2.78
N LEU A 114 -23.74 11.17 -3.45
CA LEU A 114 -22.54 10.62 -2.82
C LEU A 114 -21.92 11.65 -1.86
N HIS A 115 -21.79 12.91 -2.29
CA HIS A 115 -21.33 14.02 -1.44
C HIS A 115 -22.18 14.16 -0.18
N ALA A 116 -23.51 14.25 -0.33
CA ALA A 116 -24.42 14.34 0.82
C ALA A 116 -24.32 13.12 1.75
N LEU A 117 -24.14 11.92 1.21
CA LEU A 117 -23.95 10.70 1.98
C LEU A 117 -22.66 10.75 2.79
N LEU A 118 -21.53 11.06 2.15
CA LEU A 118 -20.23 11.14 2.83
C LEU A 118 -20.22 12.27 3.88
N LEU A 119 -20.84 13.41 3.59
CA LEU A 119 -20.97 14.52 4.54
C LEU A 119 -21.81 14.13 5.75
N LYS A 120 -22.99 13.51 5.55
CA LYS A 120 -23.87 13.02 6.63
C LYS A 120 -23.16 12.01 7.54
N LYS A 121 -22.22 11.25 6.98
CA LYS A 121 -21.45 10.24 7.69
C LYS A 121 -20.18 10.81 8.35
N GLY A 122 -19.92 12.11 8.21
CA GLY A 122 -18.73 12.76 8.75
C GLY A 122 -17.42 12.32 8.09
N VAL A 123 -17.51 11.74 6.88
CA VAL A 123 -16.36 11.23 6.11
C VAL A 123 -15.61 12.36 5.42
N ILE A 124 -16.35 13.34 4.92
CA ILE A 124 -15.79 14.57 4.33
C ILE A 124 -16.17 15.76 5.20
N GLY A 125 -15.27 16.73 5.29
CA GLY A 125 -15.56 18.02 5.90
C GLY A 125 -16.47 18.88 5.00
N ALA A 126 -17.05 19.93 5.57
CA ALA A 126 -17.85 20.90 4.83
C ALA A 126 -17.02 21.72 3.82
N ASP A 127 -15.69 21.66 3.92
CA ASP A 127 -14.72 22.29 3.02
C ASP A 127 -14.63 21.60 1.65
N ILE A 128 -15.04 20.34 1.55
CA ILE A 128 -15.25 19.68 0.26
C ILE A 128 -16.56 20.21 -0.29
N ALA A 129 -16.47 21.25 -1.12
CA ALA A 129 -17.61 21.82 -1.84
C ALA A 129 -18.33 20.75 -2.66
N VAL A 130 -19.61 20.99 -2.97
CA VAL A 130 -20.35 20.17 -3.94
C VAL A 130 -19.49 20.04 -5.21
N PRO A 131 -19.32 18.84 -5.78
CA PRO A 131 -18.43 18.62 -6.92
C PRO A 131 -19.01 19.28 -8.18
N ASP A 132 -18.77 20.59 -8.30
CA ASP A 132 -19.18 21.42 -9.44
C ASP A 132 -18.04 21.55 -10.47
N GLY A 133 -16.86 21.00 -10.17
CA GLY A 133 -15.70 20.94 -11.05
C GLY A 133 -14.90 19.64 -10.91
N GLY A 134 -14.00 19.39 -11.86
CA GLY A 134 -13.28 18.13 -11.96
C GLY A 134 -12.45 17.75 -10.72
N GLU A 135 -11.70 18.69 -10.16
CA GLU A 135 -10.92 18.44 -8.94
C GLU A 135 -11.81 17.96 -7.78
N GLY A 136 -12.91 18.69 -7.50
CA GLY A 136 -13.84 18.34 -6.44
C GLY A 136 -14.49 16.97 -6.64
N ALA A 137 -14.83 16.62 -7.89
CA ALA A 137 -15.34 15.30 -8.23
C ALA A 137 -14.33 14.19 -7.97
N VAL A 138 -13.05 14.38 -8.34
CA VAL A 138 -11.99 13.40 -8.04
C VAL A 138 -11.76 13.27 -6.54
N ARG A 139 -11.68 14.38 -5.80
CA ARG A 139 -11.52 14.35 -4.34
C ARG A 139 -12.65 13.54 -3.69
N LEU A 140 -13.89 13.72 -4.15
CA LEU A 140 -15.03 12.95 -3.67
C LEU A 140 -14.91 11.45 -4.00
N LEU A 141 -14.50 11.11 -5.22
CA LEU A 141 -14.30 9.71 -5.65
C LEU A 141 -13.18 9.03 -4.87
N LEU A 142 -12.07 9.73 -4.60
CA LEU A 142 -10.97 9.23 -3.77
C LEU A 142 -11.39 9.10 -2.29
N ALA A 143 -12.13 10.07 -1.76
CA ALA A 143 -12.68 9.98 -0.41
C ALA A 143 -13.63 8.78 -0.29
N TYR A 144 -14.42 8.51 -1.33
CA TYR A 144 -15.27 7.33 -1.41
C TYR A 144 -14.46 6.03 -1.47
N GLN A 145 -13.38 5.99 -2.26
CA GLN A 145 -12.46 4.86 -2.29
C GLN A 145 -11.92 4.53 -0.91
N LEU A 146 -11.45 5.53 -0.18
CA LEU A 146 -10.87 5.40 1.16
C LEU A 146 -11.87 4.97 2.24
N HIS A 147 -13.15 4.87 1.93
CA HIS A 147 -14.18 4.45 2.88
C HIS A 147 -15.02 3.27 2.36
N SER A 148 -14.60 2.66 1.26
CA SER A 148 -15.32 1.58 0.59
C SER A 148 -15.40 0.30 1.42
N SER A 149 -14.39 0.02 2.25
CA SER A 149 -14.33 -1.16 3.12
C SER A 149 -15.10 -1.01 4.44
N LEU A 150 -15.62 0.18 4.75
CA LEU A 150 -16.52 0.39 5.89
C LEU A 150 -17.93 -0.01 5.47
N GLU A 151 -18.23 -1.31 5.51
CA GLU A 151 -19.49 -1.93 5.08
C GLU A 151 -20.77 -1.17 5.55
N ALA A 152 -20.72 -0.56 6.73
CA ALA A 152 -21.81 0.22 7.31
C ALA A 152 -22.13 1.55 6.60
N LEU A 153 -21.22 2.08 5.77
CA LEU A 153 -21.46 3.29 4.97
C LEU A 153 -22.35 3.01 3.75
N LEU A 154 -22.30 1.79 3.20
CA LEU A 154 -22.88 1.49 1.88
C LEU A 154 -24.12 0.59 1.91
N GLN A 155 -24.27 -0.26 2.93
CA GLN A 155 -25.30 -1.30 2.94
C GLN A 155 -26.75 -0.80 3.12
N LYS A 156 -27.00 0.45 3.54
CA LYS A 156 -28.37 0.93 3.78
C LYS A 156 -28.98 1.81 2.67
N ASP A 157 -28.20 2.36 1.75
CA ASP A 157 -28.74 3.31 0.74
C ASP A 157 -28.09 3.25 -0.66
N ALA A 158 -27.04 2.45 -0.89
CA ALA A 158 -26.19 2.63 -2.07
C ALA A 158 -26.05 1.37 -2.93
N ARG A 159 -27.05 1.10 -3.78
CA ARG A 159 -26.72 0.63 -5.15
C ARG A 159 -26.15 1.84 -5.89
N LEU A 160 -24.91 2.22 -5.57
CA LEU A 160 -24.17 3.16 -6.41
C LEU A 160 -24.02 2.51 -7.78
N ASP A 161 -24.38 3.27 -8.81
CA ASP A 161 -24.40 2.79 -10.19
C ASP A 161 -23.00 2.31 -10.61
N ALA A 162 -22.95 1.29 -11.47
CA ALA A 162 -21.70 0.74 -12.03
C ALA A 162 -20.80 1.85 -12.60
N VAL A 163 -21.37 2.90 -13.17
CA VAL A 163 -20.63 4.06 -13.69
C VAL A 163 -19.86 4.82 -12.59
N VAL A 164 -20.44 4.99 -11.40
CA VAL A 164 -19.74 5.70 -10.30
C VAL A 164 -18.63 4.82 -9.72
N ALA A 165 -18.87 3.51 -9.64
CA ALA A 165 -17.85 2.56 -9.21
C ALA A 165 -16.67 2.52 -10.21
N GLU A 166 -16.93 2.53 -11.51
CA GLU A 166 -15.89 2.60 -12.55
C GLU A 166 -15.06 3.88 -12.42
N LEU A 167 -15.71 5.03 -12.25
CA LEU A 167 -15.02 6.31 -12.07
C LEU A 167 -14.22 6.38 -10.76
N GLN A 168 -14.72 5.76 -9.68
CA GLN A 168 -14.01 5.62 -8.42
C GLN A 168 -12.73 4.80 -8.59
N VAL A 169 -12.83 3.64 -9.25
CA VAL A 169 -11.67 2.78 -9.53
C VAL A 169 -10.67 3.52 -10.42
N ALA A 170 -11.13 4.19 -11.47
CA ALA A 170 -10.25 4.99 -12.33
C ALA A 170 -9.52 6.11 -11.58
N ALA A 171 -10.20 6.78 -10.63
CA ALA A 171 -9.57 7.80 -9.79
C ALA A 171 -8.52 7.17 -8.85
N ALA A 172 -8.84 6.04 -8.22
CA ALA A 172 -7.91 5.32 -7.35
C ALA A 172 -6.68 4.82 -8.11
N ASP A 173 -6.86 4.22 -9.29
CA ASP A 173 -5.79 3.75 -10.16
C ASP A 173 -4.91 4.91 -10.63
N GLY A 174 -5.52 6.06 -10.99
CA GLY A 174 -4.78 7.27 -11.33
C GLY A 174 -3.91 7.79 -10.18
N ALA A 175 -4.44 7.82 -8.96
CA ALA A 175 -3.67 8.19 -7.78
C ALA A 175 -2.54 7.18 -7.49
N LEU A 176 -2.82 5.88 -7.58
CA LEU A 176 -1.85 4.80 -7.38
C LEU A 176 -0.74 4.76 -8.45
N PHE A 177 -1.00 5.33 -9.63
CA PHE A 177 0.02 5.55 -10.66
C PHE A 177 0.96 6.69 -10.31
N ILE A 178 0.45 7.79 -9.73
CA ILE A 178 1.24 8.99 -9.40
C ILE A 178 2.09 8.78 -8.14
N LEU A 179 1.53 8.17 -7.09
CA LEU A 179 2.13 8.07 -5.75
C LEU A 179 3.55 7.46 -5.73
N PRO A 180 3.88 6.36 -6.44
CA PRO A 180 5.23 5.79 -6.40
C PRO A 180 6.32 6.77 -6.84
N SER A 181 6.05 7.57 -7.87
CA SER A 181 7.00 8.58 -8.35
C SER A 181 7.11 9.77 -7.38
N LEU A 182 6.05 10.11 -6.66
CA LEU A 182 6.10 11.11 -5.58
C LEU A 182 6.92 10.62 -4.39
N TYR A 183 6.83 9.34 -4.05
CA TYR A 183 7.65 8.71 -3.02
C TYR A 183 9.13 8.80 -3.39
N GLU A 184 9.50 8.39 -4.61
CA GLU A 184 10.87 8.52 -5.11
C GLU A 184 11.37 9.97 -5.12
N ALA A 185 10.53 10.91 -5.54
CA ALA A 185 10.88 12.33 -5.54
C ALA A 185 11.08 12.87 -4.12
N SER A 186 10.26 12.43 -3.16
CA SER A 186 10.39 12.80 -1.75
C SER A 186 11.70 12.27 -1.16
N ILE A 187 12.12 11.05 -1.53
CA ILE A 187 13.42 10.50 -1.14
C ILE A 187 14.56 11.34 -1.73
N LYS A 188 14.51 11.65 -3.02
CA LYS A 188 15.54 12.49 -3.69
C LYS A 188 15.62 13.90 -3.09
N GLY A 189 14.46 14.48 -2.75
CA GLY A 189 14.34 15.76 -2.06
C GLY A 189 14.71 15.71 -0.57
N LYS A 190 14.95 14.51 -0.03
CA LYS A 190 15.21 14.24 1.39
C LYS A 190 14.08 14.66 2.33
N TRP A 191 12.84 14.61 1.87
CA TRP A 191 11.66 15.01 2.64
C TRP A 191 10.96 13.80 3.28
N LEU A 192 11.18 13.60 4.59
CA LEU A 192 10.61 12.45 5.31
C LEU A 192 9.08 12.48 5.37
N GLN A 193 8.50 13.62 5.77
CA GLN A 193 7.05 13.74 5.95
C GLN A 193 6.26 13.47 4.66
N PRO A 194 6.60 14.06 3.50
CA PRO A 194 5.98 13.70 2.23
C PRO A 194 6.15 12.23 1.84
N ALA A 195 7.32 11.64 2.08
CA ALA A 195 7.56 10.22 1.79
C ALA A 195 6.65 9.31 2.63
N LEU A 196 6.55 9.57 3.94
CA LEU A 196 5.66 8.83 4.85
C LEU A 196 4.19 9.02 4.48
N ALA A 197 3.75 10.25 4.20
CA ALA A 197 2.37 10.55 3.82
C ALA A 197 2.00 9.86 2.48
N THR A 198 2.93 9.76 1.55
CA THR A 198 2.76 9.06 0.27
C THR A 198 2.56 7.55 0.48
N LEU A 199 3.40 6.91 1.31
CA LEU A 199 3.25 5.49 1.66
C LEU A 199 1.91 5.22 2.38
N ALA A 200 1.56 6.08 3.34
CA ALA A 200 0.31 5.99 4.08
C ALA A 200 -0.90 6.09 3.14
N LEU A 201 -0.91 7.06 2.23
CA LEU A 201 -2.00 7.23 1.28
C LEU A 201 -2.09 6.04 0.30
N GLN A 202 -0.96 5.53 -0.16
CA GLN A 202 -0.92 4.37 -1.05
C GLN A 202 -1.57 3.12 -0.42
N VAL A 203 -1.24 2.82 0.84
CA VAL A 203 -1.82 1.66 1.53
C VAL A 203 -3.30 1.86 1.87
N CYS A 204 -3.68 3.09 2.23
CA CYS A 204 -5.08 3.47 2.48
C CYS A 204 -5.95 3.31 1.21
N LEU A 205 -5.47 3.78 0.04
CA LEU A 205 -6.20 3.64 -1.23
C LEU A 205 -6.37 2.18 -1.65
N ARG A 206 -5.35 1.35 -1.45
CA ARG A 206 -5.39 -0.09 -1.77
C ARG A 206 -6.34 -0.88 -0.89
N SER A 207 -6.36 -0.57 0.40
CA SER A 207 -7.25 -1.22 1.38
C SER A 207 -8.67 -0.66 1.37
N GLY A 208 -8.87 0.51 0.75
CA GLY A 208 -10.16 1.20 0.76
C GLY A 208 -10.55 1.68 2.17
N LEU A 209 -9.53 2.03 2.97
CA LEU A 209 -9.65 2.46 4.36
C LEU A 209 -8.93 3.80 4.56
N TRP A 210 -9.47 4.67 5.40
CA TRP A 210 -9.04 6.07 5.46
C TRP A 210 -7.74 6.26 6.22
N SER A 211 -7.51 5.46 7.26
CA SER A 211 -6.43 5.72 8.22
C SER A 211 -5.65 4.48 8.56
N GLU A 212 -4.34 4.56 8.37
CA GLU A 212 -3.38 3.57 8.87
C GLU A 212 -3.24 3.58 10.41
N LEU A 213 -3.76 4.61 11.08
CA LEU A 213 -3.63 4.80 12.53
C LEU A 213 -4.93 4.54 13.28
N ASP A 214 -6.08 4.47 12.59
CA ASP A 214 -7.36 4.20 13.23
C ASP A 214 -7.46 2.70 13.55
N PRO A 215 -7.57 2.30 14.84
CA PRO A 215 -7.69 0.90 15.22
C PRO A 215 -8.80 0.16 14.47
N LYS A 216 -9.93 0.83 14.18
CA LYS A 216 -11.03 0.21 13.44
C LYS A 216 -10.65 -0.13 12.00
N CYS A 217 -9.89 0.74 11.34
CA CYS A 217 -9.38 0.47 10.00
C CYS A 217 -8.37 -0.69 10.05
N VAL A 218 -7.48 -0.70 11.03
CA VAL A 218 -6.48 -1.77 11.22
C VAL A 218 -7.16 -3.12 11.47
N ASP A 219 -8.20 -3.16 12.30
CA ASP A 219 -8.94 -4.40 12.58
C ASP A 219 -9.67 -4.94 11.34
N ILE A 220 -10.25 -4.06 10.52
CA ILE A 220 -10.85 -4.46 9.23
C ILE A 220 -9.77 -5.02 8.29
N ALA A 221 -8.63 -4.34 8.17
CA ALA A 221 -7.53 -4.80 7.32
C ALA A 221 -6.96 -6.16 7.80
N ARG A 222 -6.85 -6.35 9.12
CA ARG A 222 -6.48 -7.63 9.73
C ARG A 222 -7.46 -8.74 9.36
N ALA A 223 -8.76 -8.51 9.57
CA ALA A 223 -9.79 -9.49 9.23
C ALA A 223 -9.81 -9.85 7.73
N GLN A 224 -9.60 -8.86 6.85
CA GLN A 224 -9.47 -9.09 5.41
C GLN A 224 -8.28 -9.98 5.05
N LEU A 225 -7.14 -9.78 5.72
CA LEU A 225 -5.92 -10.54 5.49
C LEU A 225 -6.02 -11.98 6.05
N GLU A 226 -6.58 -12.13 7.25
CA GLU A 226 -6.87 -13.43 7.86
C GLU A 226 -7.86 -14.25 7.02
N GLY A 227 -8.88 -13.61 6.45
CA GLY A 227 -9.81 -14.23 5.49
C GLY A 227 -9.14 -14.76 4.22
N GLN A 228 -7.95 -14.24 3.87
CA GLN A 228 -7.11 -14.73 2.76
C GLN A 228 -6.11 -15.82 3.20
N GLY A 229 -6.11 -16.20 4.48
CA GLY A 229 -5.21 -17.19 5.05
C GLY A 229 -3.78 -16.69 5.27
N ALA A 230 -3.58 -15.37 5.32
CA ALA A 230 -2.30 -14.74 5.60
C ALA A 230 -2.29 -14.18 7.03
N PRO A 231 -1.20 -14.38 7.81
CA PRO A 231 -1.08 -13.77 9.12
C PRO A 231 -0.91 -12.25 9.00
N TYR A 232 -1.43 -11.51 9.97
CA TYR A 232 -1.17 -10.08 10.04
C TYR A 232 0.28 -9.80 10.48
N PRO A 233 1.02 -8.93 9.77
CA PRO A 233 2.41 -8.67 10.12
C PRO A 233 2.57 -7.96 11.46
N ASP A 234 3.20 -8.65 12.41
CA ASP A 234 3.69 -8.10 13.67
C ASP A 234 5.22 -8.02 13.63
N VAL A 235 5.76 -6.79 13.64
CA VAL A 235 7.17 -6.51 13.39
C VAL A 235 7.79 -5.55 14.40
N SER A 236 9.03 -5.83 14.78
CA SER A 236 9.91 -4.93 15.52
C SER A 236 11.15 -4.58 14.72
N LEU A 237 11.81 -3.48 15.08
CA LEU A 237 13.01 -2.97 14.39
C LEU A 237 14.22 -2.93 15.31
N ARG A 238 15.36 -3.25 14.72
CA ARG A 238 16.68 -2.95 15.28
C ARG A 238 17.50 -2.15 14.27
N LEU A 239 18.03 -1.03 14.73
CA LEU A 239 18.90 -0.15 13.94
C LEU A 239 20.30 -0.16 14.55
N THR A 240 21.30 -0.30 13.70
CA THR A 240 22.72 -0.29 14.10
C THR A 240 23.51 0.58 13.15
N ALA A 241 24.55 1.23 13.65
CA ALA A 241 25.50 1.99 12.85
C ALA A 241 26.92 1.63 13.28
N LYS A 242 27.77 1.24 12.32
CA LYS A 242 29.15 0.84 12.57
C LYS A 242 30.07 1.24 11.41
N SER A 243 31.38 1.22 11.63
CA SER A 243 32.35 1.42 10.55
C SER A 243 32.22 0.32 9.49
N TRP A 244 32.12 0.70 8.21
CA TRP A 244 32.08 -0.28 7.11
C TRP A 244 33.37 -1.11 7.05
N MET A 245 34.50 -0.54 7.47
CA MET A 245 35.80 -1.21 7.51
C MET A 245 36.00 -2.05 8.76
N GLY A 246 34.98 -2.19 9.63
CA GLY A 246 35.08 -2.96 10.87
C GLY A 246 35.95 -2.28 11.94
N GLN A 247 36.29 -1.01 11.77
CA GLN A 247 37.04 -0.27 12.79
C GLN A 247 36.17 -0.01 14.03
N PRO A 248 36.78 0.02 15.22
CA PRO A 248 36.04 0.22 16.48
C PRO A 248 35.38 1.61 16.53
N ASN A 249 36.02 2.60 15.93
CA ASN A 249 35.55 3.99 15.92
C ASN A 249 35.22 4.46 14.50
N ILE A 250 34.25 5.36 14.39
CA ILE A 250 33.88 6.01 13.12
C ILE A 250 34.68 7.30 12.99
N SER A 251 35.50 7.40 11.94
CA SER A 251 36.27 8.61 11.65
C SER A 251 35.49 9.55 10.72
N PRO A 252 35.76 10.87 10.72
CA PRO A 252 35.01 11.82 9.92
C PRO A 252 35.20 11.57 8.42
N GLY A 253 34.12 11.65 7.64
CA GLY A 253 34.17 11.41 6.19
C GLY A 253 34.39 9.95 5.76
N THR A 254 34.45 9.00 6.70
CA THR A 254 34.57 7.57 6.38
C THR A 254 33.21 6.92 6.07
N MET A 255 33.22 5.75 5.43
CA MET A 255 31.99 5.01 5.14
C MET A 255 31.47 4.31 6.40
N ILE A 256 30.18 4.50 6.68
CA ILE A 256 29.46 3.79 7.74
C ILE A 256 28.43 2.83 7.14
N GLU A 257 28.27 1.70 7.82
CA GLU A 257 27.23 0.71 7.57
C GLU A 257 26.08 0.93 8.56
N VAL A 258 24.92 1.28 8.04
CA VAL A 258 23.68 1.35 8.80
C VAL A 258 22.90 0.07 8.55
N GLY A 259 22.87 -0.82 9.55
CA GLY A 259 22.15 -2.08 9.49
C GLY A 259 20.73 -1.93 10.03
N VAL A 260 19.75 -2.32 9.22
CA VAL A 260 18.33 -2.41 9.59
C VAL A 260 17.96 -3.89 9.68
N ALA A 261 17.49 -4.33 10.85
CA ALA A 261 16.91 -5.65 11.04
C ALA A 261 15.44 -5.53 11.40
N VAL A 262 14.60 -6.28 10.70
CA VAL A 262 13.17 -6.44 10.93
C VAL A 262 12.96 -7.80 11.57
N GLU A 263 12.52 -7.81 12.80
CA GLU A 263 12.13 -9.00 13.54
C GLU A 263 10.63 -9.24 13.31
N ARG A 264 10.23 -10.49 13.07
CA ARG A 264 8.88 -10.90 12.67
C ARG A 264 8.31 -11.85 13.70
N ALA A 265 7.52 -11.34 14.65
CA ALA A 265 6.83 -12.16 15.65
C ALA A 265 5.77 -13.10 15.03
N HIS A 266 5.30 -12.77 13.82
CA HIS A 266 4.34 -13.52 13.04
C HIS A 266 4.97 -14.54 12.07
N ALA A 267 6.30 -14.70 12.09
CA ALA A 267 6.96 -15.71 11.28
C ALA A 267 6.45 -17.13 11.64
N GLY A 268 6.18 -17.95 10.62
CA GLY A 268 5.52 -19.25 10.81
C GLY A 268 4.58 -19.59 9.66
N ALA A 269 4.02 -20.81 9.65
CA ALA A 269 3.32 -21.40 8.52
C ALA A 269 2.12 -20.58 7.99
N SER A 270 2.39 -19.63 7.09
CA SER A 270 1.39 -18.97 6.25
C SER A 270 0.79 -19.96 5.25
N ARG A 271 -0.53 -19.93 5.08
CA ARG A 271 -1.25 -20.75 4.08
C ARG A 271 -1.53 -19.98 2.79
N ALA A 272 -1.16 -18.71 2.74
CA ALA A 272 -1.45 -17.83 1.63
C ALA A 272 -0.50 -18.08 0.44
N LYS A 273 -1.06 -18.09 -0.77
CA LYS A 273 -0.31 -18.23 -2.01
C LYS A 273 0.19 -16.85 -2.45
N TYR A 274 1.41 -16.46 -2.09
CA TYR A 274 2.02 -15.21 -2.58
C TYR A 274 3.08 -15.49 -3.66
N GLN A 275 3.03 -14.76 -4.77
CA GLN A 275 4.04 -14.83 -5.84
C GLN A 275 4.27 -13.43 -6.45
N LYS A 276 4.90 -12.53 -5.71
CA LYS A 276 5.69 -11.47 -6.36
C LYS A 276 7.12 -11.99 -6.47
N LYS A 277 7.69 -12.09 -7.66
CA LYS A 277 9.09 -12.53 -7.84
C LYS A 277 9.99 -11.31 -8.00
N VAL A 278 11.05 -11.23 -7.20
CA VAL A 278 12.05 -10.16 -7.28
C VAL A 278 13.41 -10.77 -7.64
N PRO A 279 14.17 -10.18 -8.56
CA PRO A 279 15.53 -10.61 -8.84
C PRO A 279 16.40 -10.38 -7.60
N THR A 280 17.02 -11.44 -7.11
CA THR A 280 18.02 -11.37 -6.05
C THR A 280 19.35 -10.82 -6.58
N ARG A 281 20.26 -10.45 -5.68
CA ARG A 281 21.65 -10.08 -6.04
C ARG A 281 22.39 -11.15 -6.86
N GLU A 282 21.93 -12.40 -6.82
CA GLU A 282 22.47 -13.54 -7.56
C GLU A 282 21.82 -13.71 -8.95
N GLY A 283 20.93 -12.79 -9.37
CA GLY A 283 20.22 -12.86 -10.65
C GLY A 283 19.08 -13.88 -10.69
N THR A 284 18.81 -14.59 -9.58
CA THR A 284 17.69 -15.53 -9.49
C THR A 284 16.41 -14.82 -9.02
N LEU A 285 15.27 -15.11 -9.66
CA LEU A 285 13.97 -14.60 -9.27
C LEU A 285 13.44 -15.38 -8.05
N LYS A 286 13.49 -14.80 -6.86
CA LYS A 286 12.90 -15.41 -5.64
C LYS A 286 11.52 -14.82 -5.37
N PRO A 287 10.54 -15.64 -4.95
CA PRO A 287 9.28 -15.12 -4.45
C PRO A 287 9.55 -14.29 -3.19
N VAL A 288 9.06 -13.05 -3.17
CA VAL A 288 9.03 -12.18 -2.01
C VAL A 288 7.66 -12.33 -1.37
N MET A 289 7.68 -12.69 -0.08
CA MET A 289 6.48 -12.86 0.73
C MET A 289 6.03 -11.52 1.27
N GLU A 290 6.96 -10.74 1.83
CA GLU A 290 6.72 -9.42 2.40
C GLU A 290 7.84 -8.46 2.00
N THR A 291 7.49 -7.20 1.77
CA THR A 291 8.47 -6.12 1.56
C THR A 291 8.11 -4.99 2.52
N TYR A 292 9.09 -4.50 3.25
CA TYR A 292 8.97 -3.35 4.13
C TYR A 292 9.88 -2.23 3.67
N SER A 293 9.33 -1.03 3.51
CA SER A 293 10.12 0.15 3.15
C SER A 293 10.57 0.86 4.43
N CYS A 294 11.89 0.97 4.59
CA CYS A 294 12.53 1.60 5.74
C CYS A 294 13.16 2.93 5.31
N LEU A 295 12.67 4.03 5.87
CA LEU A 295 13.18 5.38 5.67
C LEU A 295 14.13 5.71 6.81
N VAL A 296 15.42 5.89 6.52
CA VAL A 296 16.42 6.31 7.52
C VAL A 296 16.55 7.82 7.47
N SER A 297 16.32 8.48 8.60
CA SER A 297 16.33 9.93 8.74
C SER A 297 17.16 10.39 9.95
N ARG A 298 17.41 11.69 10.04
CA ARG A 298 18.16 12.31 11.14
C ARG A 298 17.22 12.77 12.26
N GLU A 299 17.62 12.58 13.52
CA GLU A 299 16.87 13.08 14.68
C GLU A 299 17.39 14.41 15.25
N SER A 300 18.57 14.86 14.80
CA SER A 300 19.24 16.07 15.27
C SER A 300 19.63 17.01 14.13
N ASP A 301 19.42 18.31 14.32
CA ASP A 301 19.96 19.36 13.46
C ASP A 301 21.49 19.42 13.64
N THR A 302 22.22 19.01 12.61
CA THR A 302 23.68 18.95 12.62
C THR A 302 24.23 19.42 11.27
N GLU A 303 25.54 19.67 11.17
CA GLU A 303 26.16 20.08 9.90
C GLU A 303 25.88 19.10 8.75
N GLY A 304 25.65 17.82 9.05
CA GLY A 304 25.32 16.85 8.01
C GLY A 304 23.89 16.97 7.44
N GLY A 305 22.98 17.74 8.06
CA GLY A 305 21.60 17.91 7.60
C GLY A 305 20.61 18.21 8.74
N SER A 306 19.43 18.68 8.36
CA SER A 306 18.34 19.00 9.28
C SER A 306 17.66 17.75 9.85
N LYS A 307 17.08 17.89 11.03
CA LYS A 307 16.17 16.91 11.63
C LYS A 307 15.04 16.58 10.66
N GLY A 308 14.70 15.30 10.57
CA GLY A 308 13.66 14.80 9.67
C GLY A 308 14.07 14.79 8.19
N SER A 309 15.34 15.05 7.85
CA SER A 309 15.83 14.83 6.49
C SER A 309 16.17 13.34 6.27
N ILE A 310 15.80 12.82 5.09
CA ILE A 310 16.12 11.44 4.72
C ILE A 310 17.61 11.33 4.40
N VAL A 311 18.26 10.34 5.01
CA VAL A 311 19.65 9.98 4.78
C VAL A 311 19.76 8.89 3.72
N GLY A 312 18.82 7.95 3.74
CA GLY A 312 18.68 6.93 2.72
C GLY A 312 17.46 6.07 2.97
N THR A 313 17.21 5.16 2.04
CA THR A 313 16.10 4.21 2.10
C THR A 313 16.61 2.81 1.90
N VAL A 314 15.94 1.87 2.57
CA VAL A 314 16.27 0.46 2.51
C VAL A 314 14.96 -0.31 2.44
N ASP A 315 14.79 -1.13 1.40
CA ASP A 315 13.74 -2.12 1.39
C ASP A 315 14.26 -3.40 2.06
N VAL A 316 13.44 -3.94 2.96
CA VAL A 316 13.68 -5.22 3.64
C VAL A 316 12.70 -6.23 3.06
N ASP A 317 13.23 -7.11 2.22
CA ASP A 317 12.48 -8.19 1.58
C ASP A 317 12.58 -9.48 2.40
N VAL A 318 11.43 -10.10 2.63
CA VAL A 318 11.29 -11.41 3.28
C VAL A 318 11.02 -12.44 2.19
N PHE A 319 11.92 -13.41 2.07
CA PHE A 319 11.84 -14.46 1.05
C PHE A 319 11.30 -15.78 1.59
N ASP A 320 11.43 -16.00 2.90
CA ASP A 320 10.96 -17.20 3.58
C ASP A 320 9.96 -16.83 4.67
N VAL A 321 8.84 -17.56 4.67
CA VAL A 321 7.76 -17.44 5.64
C VAL A 321 8.26 -17.71 7.08
N MET A 322 9.20 -18.64 7.21
CA MET A 322 9.81 -19.03 8.50
C MET A 322 10.92 -18.07 8.95
N GLN A 323 11.29 -17.08 8.14
CA GLN A 323 12.36 -16.15 8.46
C GLN A 323 11.95 -15.20 9.59
N GLU A 324 12.36 -15.49 10.81
CA GLU A 324 12.06 -14.64 11.99
C GLU A 324 12.74 -13.27 11.92
N GLU A 325 13.86 -13.15 11.21
CA GLU A 325 14.60 -11.90 11.10
C GLU A 325 15.07 -11.63 9.67
N ALA A 326 14.72 -10.46 9.13
CA ALA A 326 15.16 -9.99 7.82
C ALA A 326 16.06 -8.77 7.96
N ARG A 327 17.21 -8.78 7.28
CA ARG A 327 18.23 -7.73 7.39
C ARG A 327 18.48 -7.05 6.06
N SER A 328 18.75 -5.76 6.12
CA SER A 328 19.24 -4.99 4.99
C SER A 328 20.13 -3.85 5.46
N THR A 329 20.98 -3.34 4.57
CA THR A 329 22.08 -2.43 4.95
C THR A 329 22.11 -1.22 4.03
N LEU A 330 22.21 -0.03 4.62
CA LEU A 330 22.50 1.22 3.93
C LEU A 330 23.97 1.59 4.15
N LYS A 331 24.63 2.06 3.10
CA LYS A 331 25.96 2.67 3.20
C LYS A 331 25.81 4.17 3.10
N MET A 332 26.48 4.91 3.97
CA MET A 332 26.54 6.37 3.89
C MET A 332 27.91 6.88 4.35
N VAL A 333 28.17 8.16 4.11
CA VAL A 333 29.40 8.83 4.55
C VAL A 333 29.14 9.45 5.92
N ALA A 334 30.04 9.20 6.88
CA ALA A 334 30.04 9.83 8.19
C ALA A 334 30.15 11.36 8.04
N PRO A 335 29.48 12.14 8.90
CA PRO A 335 29.69 13.58 8.99
C PRO A 335 31.17 13.96 9.11
N LYS A 336 31.54 15.13 8.58
CA LYS A 336 32.93 15.63 8.62
C LYS A 336 33.33 16.19 9.97
N GLN A 337 32.36 16.64 10.77
CA GLN A 337 32.60 17.10 12.11
C GLN A 337 32.52 15.93 13.11
N PRO A 338 33.51 15.81 14.01
CA PRO A 338 33.40 14.93 15.17
C PRO A 338 32.18 15.29 16.03
N GLY A 339 31.56 14.29 16.65
CA GLY A 339 30.40 14.49 17.51
C GLY A 339 29.46 13.29 17.56
N LYS A 340 28.41 13.43 18.36
CA LYS A 340 27.33 12.43 18.49
C LYS A 340 26.22 12.72 17.50
N TYR A 341 25.77 11.69 16.82
CA TYR A 341 24.73 11.75 15.80
C TYR A 341 23.67 10.72 16.08
N GLU A 342 22.41 11.08 15.81
CA GLU A 342 21.27 10.19 15.99
C GLU A 342 20.52 9.97 14.67
N LEU A 343 20.27 8.70 14.35
CA LEU A 343 19.47 8.26 13.23
C LEU A 343 18.16 7.66 13.74
N ARG A 344 17.11 7.85 12.97
CA ARG A 344 15.84 7.16 13.11
C ARG A 344 15.55 6.35 11.88
N VAL A 345 14.95 5.18 12.06
CA VAL A 345 14.35 4.42 10.97
C VAL A 345 12.84 4.37 11.16
N ASP A 346 12.10 4.71 10.10
CA ASP A 346 10.66 4.53 10.00
C ASP A 346 10.36 3.41 9.02
N LEU A 347 9.80 2.31 9.52
CA LEU A 347 9.28 1.22 8.70
C LEU A 347 7.80 1.45 8.40
N ARG A 348 7.43 1.23 7.13
CA ARG A 348 6.05 1.15 6.67
C ARG A 348 5.88 0.00 5.69
N SER A 349 4.74 -0.68 5.74
CA SER A 349 4.31 -1.55 4.65
C SER A 349 3.59 -0.74 3.58
N ALA A 350 3.97 -0.93 2.31
CA ALA A 350 3.27 -0.34 1.17
C ALA A 350 2.01 -1.13 0.74
N ILE A 351 1.69 -2.23 1.44
CA ILE A 351 0.65 -3.20 1.05
C ILE A 351 -0.32 -3.48 2.19
N VAL A 352 0.18 -3.64 3.42
CA VAL A 352 -0.66 -3.97 4.59
C VAL A 352 -0.84 -2.73 5.47
N LEU A 353 -2.09 -2.34 5.67
CA LEU A 353 -2.44 -1.19 6.48
C LEU A 353 -2.13 -1.45 7.96
N GLY A 354 -1.57 -0.46 8.66
CA GLY A 354 -1.31 -0.52 10.10
C GLY A 354 0.04 -1.14 10.48
N VAL A 355 0.82 -1.64 9.52
CA VAL A 355 2.15 -2.21 9.77
C VAL A 355 3.19 -1.10 9.78
N ARG A 356 3.65 -0.77 10.98
CA ARG A 356 4.65 0.26 11.23
C ARG A 356 5.54 -0.11 12.41
N ALA A 357 6.79 0.31 12.33
CA ALA A 357 7.73 0.29 13.45
C ALA A 357 8.68 1.48 13.32
N GLU A 358 9.18 1.95 14.44
CA GLU A 358 10.17 3.02 14.50
C GLU A 358 11.21 2.68 15.58
N THR A 359 12.46 3.06 15.34
CA THR A 359 13.52 2.97 16.34
C THR A 359 14.62 3.97 16.02
N THR A 360 15.44 4.30 17.01
CA THR A 360 16.58 5.20 16.84
C THR A 360 17.89 4.51 17.21
N CYS A 361 18.98 5.00 16.66
CA CYS A 361 20.33 4.64 17.09
C CYS A 361 21.21 5.87 17.14
N ALA A 362 22.11 5.91 18.11
CA ALA A 362 23.15 6.92 18.21
C ALA A 362 24.49 6.32 17.79
N PHE A 363 25.32 7.13 17.14
CA PHE A 363 26.71 6.81 16.85
C PHE A 363 27.59 8.03 17.05
N GLU A 364 28.88 7.81 17.28
CA GLU A 364 29.85 8.87 17.56
C GLU A 364 30.93 8.89 16.47
N VAL A 365 31.19 10.07 15.94
CA VAL A 365 32.30 10.34 15.03
C VAL A 365 33.43 10.93 15.86
N VAL A 366 34.55 10.23 15.91
CA VAL A 366 35.71 10.61 16.74
C VAL A 366 36.72 11.37 15.88
N SER A 367 37.39 12.39 16.42
CA SER A 367 38.41 13.12 15.66
C SER A 367 39.62 12.21 15.37
N THR A 368 40.27 12.45 14.23
CA THR A 368 41.51 11.74 13.86
C THR A 368 42.65 11.98 14.86
N GLU A 369 42.68 13.15 15.51
CA GLU A 369 43.66 13.49 16.54
C GLU A 369 43.44 12.70 17.84
N ALA A 370 42.18 12.51 18.27
CA ALA A 370 41.86 11.71 19.45
C ALA A 370 42.15 10.22 19.22
N LEU A 371 41.96 9.73 17.99
CA LEU A 371 42.33 8.36 17.60
C LEU A 371 43.85 8.14 17.58
N ALA A 372 44.61 9.16 17.16
CA ALA A 372 46.07 9.10 17.17
C ALA A 372 46.65 9.10 18.60
N ALA A 373 46.02 9.82 19.52
CA ALA A 373 46.41 9.81 20.94
C ALA A 373 46.17 8.45 21.61
N GLN A 374 45.05 7.76 21.29
CA GLN A 374 44.77 6.42 21.82
C GLN A 374 45.78 5.36 21.35
N HIS A 375 46.24 5.44 20.09
CA HIS A 375 47.24 4.51 19.59
C HIS A 375 48.67 4.80 20.09
N GLN A 376 48.96 6.00 20.58
CA GLN A 376 50.27 6.30 21.20
C GLN A 376 50.40 5.74 22.62
N ASP A 377 49.30 5.56 23.34
CA ASP A 377 49.32 4.96 24.68
C ASP A 377 49.40 3.41 24.63
N ASP A 378 48.87 2.77 23.58
CA ASP A 378 48.90 1.30 23.42
C ASP A 378 50.27 0.75 22.95
N ASP A 379 51.16 1.60 22.40
CA ASP A 379 52.48 1.19 21.91
C ASP A 379 53.60 1.24 22.99
N TYR A 380 53.25 1.54 24.26
CA TYR A 380 54.19 1.67 25.38
C TYR A 380 54.10 0.61 26.49
N ASP A 381 53.31 -0.45 26.30
CA ASP A 381 53.24 -1.59 27.25
C ASP A 381 53.97 -2.86 26.77
#